data_AF-A0AAW2TMK0-F1
#
_entry.id   AF-A0AAW2TMK0-F1
#
_cell.length_a   1.000
_cell.length_b   1.000
_cell.length_c   1.000
_cell.angle_alpha   90.00
_cell.angle_beta   90.00
_cell.angle_gamma   90.00
#
_symmetry.space_group_name_H-M   'P 1'
#
loop_
_entity.id
_entity.type
_entity.pdbx_description
1 polymer ?
#
loop_
_entity_poly.entity_id
_entity_poly.type
_entity_poly.pdbx_seq_one_letter_code
_entity_poly.pdbx_strand_id
1 'polypeptide(L)'
;MSPAYSSSEDDIFSWVGIIMYLPTMDARQRKQITEEFFHYRHLTQARLWDQYSAYEHWAKIEVPKDKDELAVLQARLRKRFPVDAYNKARNELDPNRILSNNVLEKLFPVAGTV
;
A
#
# COMPACT_ATOMS: atom_id res chain seq x y z
N MET A 1 -4.07 -9.15 8.66
CA MET A 1 -4.08 -7.76 8.14
C MET A 1 -2.89 -6.93 8.63
N SER A 2 -2.20 -7.26 9.73
CA SER A 2 -0.95 -6.58 10.07
C SER A 2 0.19 -7.04 9.14
N PRO A 3 1.03 -6.13 8.61
CA PRO A 3 2.26 -6.49 7.90
C PRO A 3 3.33 -7.09 8.83
N ALA A 4 3.17 -6.93 10.15
CA ALA A 4 4.00 -7.53 11.19
C ALA A 4 3.26 -8.64 11.95
N TYR A 5 2.52 -9.48 11.23
CA TYR A 5 1.86 -10.67 11.79
C TYR A 5 2.51 -11.94 11.26
N SER A 6 2.76 -12.88 12.18
CA SER A 6 3.13 -14.26 11.89
C SER A 6 2.38 -15.21 12.84
N SER A 7 2.26 -16.47 12.46
CA SER A 7 1.83 -17.56 13.35
C SER A 7 2.96 -18.07 14.25
N SER A 8 4.20 -17.72 13.93
CA SER A 8 5.39 -18.04 14.71
C SER A 8 5.70 -16.87 15.65
N GLU A 9 5.94 -17.17 16.93
CA GLU A 9 6.30 -16.16 17.93
C GLU A 9 7.76 -15.68 17.80
N ASP A 10 8.62 -16.49 17.16
CA ASP A 10 10.03 -16.18 16.97
C ASP A 10 10.29 -15.29 15.74
N ASP A 11 9.28 -15.05 14.91
CA ASP A 11 9.42 -14.25 13.70
C ASP A 11 9.64 -12.77 14.04
N ILE A 12 10.70 -12.21 13.49
CA ILE A 12 11.02 -10.77 13.62
C ILE A 12 10.66 -10.00 12.35
N PHE A 13 10.37 -8.71 12.53
CA PHE A 13 10.07 -7.80 11.43
C PHE A 13 11.03 -6.62 11.44
N SER A 14 11.50 -6.23 10.26
CA SER A 14 12.36 -5.06 10.06
C SER A 14 11.64 -4.01 9.22
N TRP A 15 11.71 -2.76 9.66
CA TRP A 15 11.06 -1.63 9.00
C TRP A 15 12.09 -0.75 8.31
N VAL A 16 12.07 -0.74 6.98
CA VAL A 16 12.98 0.08 6.17
C VAL A 16 12.18 1.22 5.54
N GLY A 17 12.49 2.45 5.94
CA GLY A 17 11.88 3.66 5.41
C GLY A 17 12.84 4.42 4.50
N ILE A 18 12.40 4.74 3.29
CA ILE A 18 13.11 5.66 2.39
C ILE A 18 12.50 7.04 2.58
N ILE A 19 13.33 8.04 2.89
CA ILE A 19 12.91 9.41 3.10
C ILE A 19 13.74 10.30 2.20
N MET A 20 13.09 11.07 1.32
CA MET A 20 13.71 12.12 0.55
C MET A 20 13.27 13.49 1.09
N TYR A 21 14.24 14.37 1.29
CA TYR A 21 14.00 15.69 1.85
C TYR A 21 13.19 16.56 0.88
N LEU A 22 12.10 17.14 1.36
CA LEU A 22 11.25 18.06 0.60
C LEU A 22 11.28 19.53 1.09
N PRO A 23 12.41 20.10 1.61
CA PRO A 23 12.43 21.40 2.27
C PRO A 23 12.44 22.60 1.31
N THR A 24 12.42 22.38 0.01
CA THR A 24 12.45 23.47 -0.97
C THR A 24 11.04 24.00 -1.25
N MET A 25 10.91 25.33 -1.25
CA MET A 25 9.70 26.03 -1.69
C MET A 25 9.60 26.11 -3.22
N ASP A 26 10.66 25.72 -3.95
CA ASP A 26 10.66 25.69 -5.40
C ASP A 26 9.87 24.49 -5.93
N ALA A 27 8.80 24.77 -6.69
CA ALA A 27 7.89 23.75 -7.18
C ALA A 27 8.56 22.75 -8.16
N ARG A 28 9.56 23.20 -8.94
CA ARG A 28 10.25 22.34 -9.91
C ARG A 28 11.15 21.34 -9.19
N GLN A 29 11.90 21.79 -8.20
CA GLN A 29 12.72 20.92 -7.36
C GLN A 29 11.86 19.93 -6.58
N ARG A 30 10.72 20.36 -6.00
CA ARG A 30 9.79 19.43 -5.32
C ARG A 30 9.29 18.34 -6.25
N LYS A 31 8.94 18.70 -7.50
CA LYS A 31 8.50 17.74 -8.51
C LYS A 31 9.60 16.73 -8.83
N GLN A 32 10.83 17.19 -9.09
CA GLN A 32 11.97 16.33 -9.37
C GLN A 32 12.26 15.36 -8.22
N ILE A 33 12.31 15.85 -6.98
CA ILE A 33 12.54 15.00 -5.79
C ILE A 33 11.44 13.94 -5.65
N THR A 34 10.19 14.34 -5.89
CA THR A 34 9.04 13.43 -5.83
C THR A 34 9.12 12.35 -6.91
N GLU A 35 9.47 12.72 -8.14
CA GLU A 35 9.64 11.77 -9.25
C GLU A 35 10.79 10.78 -8.99
N GLU A 36 11.93 11.27 -8.50
CA GLU A 36 13.07 10.43 -8.12
C GLU A 36 12.74 9.48 -6.95
N PHE A 37 11.94 9.94 -5.97
CA PHE A 37 11.44 9.07 -4.90
C PHE A 37 10.62 7.91 -5.46
N PHE A 38 9.67 8.17 -6.34
CA PHE A 38 8.84 7.11 -6.93
C PHE A 38 9.65 6.21 -7.88
N HIS A 39 10.61 6.77 -8.60
CA HIS A 39 11.53 6.00 -9.43
C HIS A 39 12.32 4.99 -8.58
N TYR A 40 12.95 5.45 -7.50
CA TYR A 40 13.69 4.57 -6.59
C TYR A 40 12.77 3.55 -5.89
N ARG A 41 11.57 3.97 -5.44
CA ARG A 41 10.57 3.05 -4.89
C ARG A 41 10.25 1.93 -5.89
N HIS A 42 10.00 2.26 -7.15
CA HIS A 42 9.73 1.27 -8.19
C HIS A 42 10.90 0.30 -8.40
N LEU A 43 12.14 0.81 -8.41
CA LEU A 43 13.34 -0.04 -8.49
C LEU A 43 13.41 -1.02 -7.31
N THR A 44 13.15 -0.57 -6.08
CA THR A 44 13.16 -1.48 -4.92
C THR A 44 12.03 -2.51 -5.00
N GLN A 45 10.85 -2.10 -5.47
CA GLN A 45 9.72 -3.01 -5.66
C GLN A 45 10.04 -4.10 -6.68
N ALA A 46 10.61 -3.72 -7.82
CA ALA A 46 10.92 -4.66 -8.91
C ALA A 46 12.11 -5.57 -8.60
N ARG A 47 13.11 -5.10 -7.83
CA ARG A 47 14.38 -5.82 -7.63
C ARG A 47 14.53 -6.50 -6.27
N LEU A 48 13.86 -6.01 -5.22
CA LEU A 48 14.13 -6.42 -3.85
C LEU A 48 12.92 -7.03 -3.14
N TRP A 49 11.71 -6.50 -3.38
CA TRP A 49 10.59 -6.85 -2.51
C TRP A 49 10.21 -8.33 -2.55
N ASP A 50 10.09 -8.91 -3.74
CA ASP A 50 9.77 -10.33 -3.86
C ASP A 50 10.90 -11.22 -3.29
N GLN A 51 12.16 -10.84 -3.49
CA GLN A 51 13.32 -11.57 -2.98
C GLN A 51 13.34 -11.64 -1.44
N TYR A 52 13.01 -10.52 -0.78
CA TYR A 52 13.06 -10.42 0.68
C TYR A 52 11.69 -10.58 1.35
N SER A 53 10.66 -10.94 0.59
CA SER A 53 9.27 -10.91 1.07
C SER A 53 8.93 -9.59 1.78
N ALA A 54 9.36 -8.47 1.18
CA ALA A 54 9.11 -7.15 1.74
C ALA A 54 7.68 -6.70 1.40
N TYR A 55 7.01 -6.14 2.40
CA TYR A 55 5.65 -5.64 2.27
C TYR A 55 5.57 -4.19 2.72
N GLU A 56 4.66 -3.46 2.10
CA GLU A 56 4.48 -2.05 2.40
C GLU A 56 3.86 -1.84 3.78
N HIS A 57 4.33 -0.82 4.47
CA HIS A 57 3.67 -0.31 5.67
C HIS A 57 2.37 0.40 5.27
N TRP A 58 1.25 0.15 5.96
CA TRP A 58 -0.06 0.73 5.62
C TRP A 58 -0.05 2.24 5.46
N ALA A 59 0.58 2.97 6.39
CA ALA A 59 0.73 4.42 6.33
C ALA A 59 1.62 4.95 5.17
N LYS A 60 2.21 4.07 4.35
CA LYS A 60 3.11 4.42 3.24
C LYS A 60 2.60 3.93 1.88
N ILE A 61 1.44 3.27 1.85
CA ILE A 61 0.81 2.90 0.58
C ILE A 61 0.19 4.13 -0.03
N GLU A 62 0.55 4.40 -1.27
CA GLU A 62 -0.08 5.41 -2.09
C GLU A 62 -0.99 4.76 -3.12
N VAL A 63 -2.11 5.42 -3.39
CA VAL A 63 -3.05 5.00 -4.42
C VAL A 63 -2.54 5.53 -5.77
N PRO A 64 -2.20 4.64 -6.72
CA PRO A 64 -1.80 5.06 -8.06
C PRO A 64 -2.93 5.83 -8.76
N LYS A 65 -2.54 6.79 -9.61
CA LYS A 65 -3.49 7.48 -10.48
C LYS A 65 -3.87 6.63 -11.69
N ASP A 66 -2.92 5.83 -12.15
CA ASP A 66 -3.11 4.91 -13.25
C ASP A 66 -3.92 3.68 -12.82
N LYS A 67 -4.82 3.23 -13.70
CA LYS A 67 -5.75 2.13 -13.40
C LYS A 67 -5.06 0.77 -13.39
N ASP A 68 -4.08 0.57 -14.28
CA ASP A 68 -3.36 -0.69 -14.37
C ASP A 68 -2.42 -0.84 -13.18
N GLU A 69 -1.74 0.24 -12.78
CA GLU A 69 -0.95 0.27 -11.55
C GLU A 69 -1.81 0.01 -10.30
N LEU A 70 -3.04 0.55 -10.26
CA LEU A 70 -3.98 0.28 -9.17
C LEU A 70 -4.37 -1.20 -9.13
N ALA A 71 -4.65 -1.82 -10.27
CA ALA A 71 -4.95 -3.25 -10.34
C ALA A 71 -3.78 -4.11 -9.86
N VAL A 72 -2.55 -3.74 -10.24
CA VAL A 72 -1.32 -4.41 -9.76
C VAL A 72 -1.14 -4.26 -8.25
N LEU A 73 -1.43 -3.08 -7.69
CA LEU A 73 -1.42 -2.86 -6.24
C LEU A 73 -2.47 -3.73 -5.53
N GLN A 74 -3.71 -3.75 -6.01
CA GLN A 74 -4.79 -4.57 -5.44
C GLN A 74 -4.44 -6.06 -5.48
N ALA A 75 -3.93 -6.56 -6.61
CA ALA A 75 -3.50 -7.95 -6.76
C ALA A 75 -2.38 -8.31 -5.77
N ARG A 76 -1.38 -7.43 -5.59
CA ARG A 76 -0.30 -7.62 -4.63
C ARG A 76 -0.81 -7.68 -3.19
N LEU A 77 -1.70 -6.76 -2.80
CA LEU A 77 -2.29 -6.75 -1.46
C LEU A 77 -3.10 -8.02 -1.20
N ARG A 78 -3.92 -8.44 -2.18
CA ARG A 78 -4.71 -9.66 -2.10
C ARG A 78 -3.87 -10.94 -2.05
N LYS A 79 -2.70 -10.96 -2.70
CA LYS A 79 -1.75 -12.09 -2.64
C LYS A 79 -1.20 -12.30 -1.22
N ARG A 80 -0.98 -11.23 -0.45
CA ARG A 80 -0.38 -11.30 0.88
C ARG A 80 -1.39 -11.34 2.02
N PHE A 81 -2.44 -10.53 1.93
CA PHE A 81 -3.36 -10.29 3.03
C PHE A 81 -4.72 -10.93 2.78
N PRO A 82 -5.46 -11.34 3.83
CA PRO A 82 -6.79 -11.93 3.70
C PRO A 82 -7.85 -10.85 3.39
N VAL A 83 -7.74 -10.24 2.21
CA VAL A 83 -8.56 -9.09 1.78
C VAL A 83 -10.05 -9.44 1.73
N ASP A 84 -10.42 -10.65 1.33
CA ASP A 84 -11.83 -11.06 1.30
C ASP A 84 -12.46 -11.13 2.68
N ALA A 85 -11.75 -11.73 3.64
CA ALA A 85 -12.21 -11.81 5.02
C ALA A 85 -12.31 -10.40 5.64
N TYR A 86 -11.34 -9.54 5.34
CA TYR A 86 -11.38 -8.14 5.75
C TYR A 86 -12.57 -7.39 5.14
N ASN A 87 -12.83 -7.53 3.83
CA ASN A 87 -13.95 -6.88 3.16
C ASN A 87 -15.30 -7.38 3.68
N LYS A 88 -15.43 -8.67 3.97
CA LYS A 88 -16.62 -9.23 4.62
C LYS A 88 -16.85 -8.59 5.98
N ALA A 89 -15.83 -8.57 6.84
CA ALA A 89 -15.91 -7.97 8.17
C ALA A 89 -16.22 -6.47 8.10
N ARG A 90 -15.63 -5.75 7.15
CA ARG A 90 -15.89 -4.32 6.94
C ARG A 90 -17.34 -4.05 6.57
N ASN A 91 -17.94 -4.85 5.68
CA ASN A 91 -19.36 -4.71 5.33
C ASN A 91 -20.30 -5.08 6.48
N GLU A 92 -19.92 -6.04 7.33
CA GLU A 92 -20.69 -6.44 8.51
C GLU A 92 -20.68 -5.37 9.60
N LEU A 93 -19.52 -4.76 9.85
CA LEU A 93 -19.34 -3.79 10.94
C LEU A 93 -19.72 -2.36 10.55
N ASP A 94 -19.62 -2.00 9.27
CA ASP A 94 -19.97 -0.68 8.76
C ASP A 94 -20.75 -0.79 7.44
N PRO A 95 -22.00 -1.29 7.48
CA PRO A 95 -22.82 -1.52 6.28
C PRO A 95 -23.13 -0.23 5.51
N ASN A 96 -23.14 0.91 6.21
CA ASN A 96 -23.37 2.23 5.64
C ASN A 96 -22.08 2.93 5.18
N ARG A 97 -20.91 2.30 5.38
CA ARG A 97 -19.59 2.81 5.00
C ARG A 97 -19.25 4.19 5.58
N ILE A 98 -19.76 4.50 6.78
CA ILE A 98 -19.57 5.79 7.46
C ILE A 98 -18.09 6.00 7.83
N LEU A 99 -17.39 4.92 8.15
CA LEU A 99 -15.97 4.92 8.54
C LEU A 99 -15.04 4.65 7.34
N SER A 100 -15.56 4.63 6.12
CA SER A 100 -14.78 4.41 4.91
C SER A 100 -14.19 5.71 4.34
N ASN A 101 -13.20 5.57 3.46
CA ASN A 101 -12.65 6.67 2.68
C ASN A 101 -12.16 6.19 1.31
N ASN A 102 -11.87 7.14 0.42
CA ASN A 102 -11.42 6.87 -0.95
C ASN A 102 -10.17 5.97 -1.03
N VAL A 103 -9.25 6.06 -0.06
CA VAL A 103 -8.06 5.19 -0.03
C VAL A 103 -8.49 3.74 0.25
N LEU A 104 -9.29 3.52 1.28
CA LEU A 104 -9.79 2.19 1.65
C LEU A 104 -10.65 1.56 0.55
N GLU A 105 -11.50 2.34 -0.12
CA GLU A 105 -12.31 1.84 -1.24
C GLU A 105 -11.45 1.40 -2.43
N LYS A 106 -10.37 2.13 -2.71
CA LYS A 106 -9.46 1.79 -3.82
C LYS A 106 -8.52 0.64 -3.48
N LEU A 107 -8.02 0.56 -2.24
CA LEU A 107 -7.13 -0.53 -1.83
C LEU A 107 -7.89 -1.85 -1.68
N PHE A 108 -9.12 -1.79 -1.16
CA PHE A 108 -9.92 -2.97 -0.83
C PHE A 108 -11.34 -2.83 -1.41
N PRO A 109 -11.48 -2.94 -2.75
CA PRO A 109 -12.79 -2.84 -3.37
C PRO A 109 -13.68 -4.02 -2.96
N VAL A 110 -14.95 -3.73 -2.65
CA VAL A 110 -15.98 -4.74 -2.43
C VAL A 110 -16.56 -5.11 -3.78
N ALA A 111 -16.60 -6.41 -4.12
CA ALA A 111 -17.25 -6.88 -5.34
C ALA A 111 -18.75 -6.51 -5.28
N GLY A 112 -19.19 -5.55 -6.10
CA GLY A 112 -20.57 -5.08 -6.14
C GLY A 112 -20.80 -3.59 -6.41
N THR A 113 -19.75 -2.77 -6.41
CA THR A 113 -19.84 -1.35 -6.80
C THR A 113 -18.93 -1.08 -8.00
N VAL A 114 -19.53 -1.05 -9.19
CA VAL A 114 -19.01 -0.39 -10.40
C VAL A 114 -19.23 1.10 -10.28
#